data_AF-A0A1G8KHV9-F1
#
_entry.id   AF-A0A1G8KHV9-F1
#
_cell.length_a   1.000
_cell.length_b   1.000
_cell.length_c   1.000
_cell.angle_alpha   90.00
_cell.angle_beta   90.00
_cell.angle_gamma   90.00
#
_symmetry.space_group_name_H-M   'P 1'
#
loop_
_entity.id
_entity.type
_entity.pdbx_description
1 polymer ?
#
loop_
_entity_poly.entity_id
_entity_poly.type
_entity_poly.pdbx_seq_one_letter_code
_entity_poly.pdbx_strand_id
1 'polypeptide(L)'
;MIQEILNYKKVMGEIEGLLNHSPYKKSHIISKIGLAPATFYRKLSAQSFTPDEMLALAKILSPREALLLEIEQSEKDIENGNYREHSVVREELRKKFL
;
A
#
# COMPACT_ATOMS: atom_id res chain seq x y z
N MET A 1 9.51 -18.73 8.48
CA MET A 1 10.47 -17.91 7.70
C MET A 1 10.65 -18.34 6.24
N ILE A 2 11.08 -19.58 5.96
CA ILE A 2 11.37 -20.03 4.57
C ILE A 2 10.10 -20.01 3.70
N GLN A 3 8.96 -20.44 4.25
CA GLN A 3 7.70 -20.50 3.51
C GLN A 3 7.19 -19.11 3.10
N GLU A 4 7.40 -18.11 3.94
CA GLU A 4 7.02 -16.73 3.74
C GLU A 4 7.85 -16.11 2.61
N ILE A 5 9.15 -16.45 2.55
CA ILE A 5 10.03 -16.08 1.44
C ILE A 5 9.56 -16.76 0.13
N LEU A 6 9.22 -18.04 0.17
CA LEU A 6 8.70 -18.76 -1.01
C LEU A 6 7.39 -18.16 -1.50
N ASN A 7 6.47 -17.83 -0.59
CA ASN A 7 5.20 -17.18 -0.91
C ASN A 7 5.42 -15.80 -1.54
N TYR A 8 6.32 -14.99 -0.98
CA TYR A 8 6.67 -13.68 -1.55
C TYR A 8 7.21 -13.82 -2.98
N LYS A 9 8.14 -14.76 -3.20
CA LYS A 9 8.68 -15.03 -4.55
C LYS A 9 7.58 -15.45 -5.53
N LYS A 10 6.63 -16.28 -5.09
CA LYS A 10 5.48 -16.69 -5.91
C LYS A 10 4.64 -15.49 -6.32
N VAL A 11 4.26 -14.65 -5.36
CA VAL A 11 3.44 -13.44 -5.63
C VAL A 11 4.17 -12.47 -6.55
N MET A 12 5.49 -12.25 -6.36
CA MET A 12 6.32 -11.46 -7.27
C MET A 12 6.32 -12.05 -8.69
N GLY A 13 6.35 -13.38 -8.81
CA GLY A 13 6.28 -14.08 -10.09
C GLY A 13 4.95 -13.86 -10.83
N GLU A 14 3.86 -13.75 -10.08
CA GLU A 14 2.49 -13.63 -10.61
C GLU A 14 2.04 -12.18 -10.83
N ILE A 15 2.81 -11.19 -10.37
CA ILE A 15 2.37 -9.79 -10.30
C ILE A 15 1.99 -9.20 -11.66
N GLU A 16 2.70 -9.57 -12.73
CA GLU A 16 2.36 -9.10 -14.07
C GLU A 16 1.00 -9.64 -14.53
N GLY A 17 0.71 -10.90 -14.21
CA GLY A 17 -0.60 -11.51 -14.44
C GLY A 17 -1.69 -10.77 -13.67
N LEU A 18 -1.48 -10.52 -12.37
CA LEU A 18 -2.43 -9.78 -11.53
C LEU A 18 -2.69 -8.37 -12.06
N LEU A 19 -1.64 -7.67 -12.50
CA LEU A 19 -1.74 -6.35 -13.13
C LEU A 19 -2.55 -6.36 -14.43
N ASN A 20 -2.45 -7.44 -15.22
CA ASN A 20 -3.18 -7.56 -16.48
C ASN A 20 -4.67 -7.91 -16.28
N HIS A 21 -5.00 -8.66 -15.22
CA HIS A 21 -6.39 -9.03 -14.89
C HIS A 21 -7.10 -7.98 -14.03
N SER A 22 -6.37 -7.00 -13.52
CA SER A 22 -6.90 -5.89 -12.77
C SER A 22 -7.85 -5.02 -13.60
N PRO A 23 -8.94 -4.49 -13.00
CA PRO A 23 -9.83 -3.55 -13.67
C PRO A 23 -9.19 -2.16 -13.89
N TYR A 24 -8.02 -1.90 -13.28
CA TYR A 24 -7.34 -0.62 -13.36
C TYR A 24 -6.33 -0.58 -14.51
N LYS A 25 -6.29 0.55 -15.22
CA LYS A 25 -5.24 0.81 -16.23
C LYS A 25 -3.86 0.85 -15.56
N LYS A 26 -2.85 0.24 -16.19
CA LYS A 26 -1.46 0.28 -15.71
C LYS A 26 -0.96 1.71 -15.46
N SER A 27 -1.35 2.68 -16.30
CA SER A 27 -0.98 4.09 -16.09
C SER A 27 -1.51 4.67 -14.78
N HIS A 28 -2.71 4.26 -14.34
CA HIS A 28 -3.27 4.66 -13.04
C HIS A 28 -2.52 4.02 -11.88
N ILE A 29 -2.17 2.74 -12.01
CA ILE A 29 -1.41 2.01 -10.99
C ILE A 29 -0.01 2.63 -10.81
N ILE A 30 0.68 2.92 -11.93
CA ILE A 30 2.00 3.55 -11.95
C ILE A 30 1.97 4.91 -11.25
N SER A 31 0.96 5.74 -11.53
CA SER A 31 0.85 7.06 -10.90
C SER A 31 0.55 6.97 -9.41
N LYS A 32 -0.27 6.01 -8.98
CA LYS A 32 -0.60 5.79 -7.56
C LYS A 32 0.57 5.30 -6.72
N ILE A 33 1.46 4.49 -7.30
CA ILE A 33 2.68 4.01 -6.62
C ILE A 33 3.77 5.09 -6.59
N GLY A 34 3.67 6.11 -7.46
CA GLY A 34 4.62 7.22 -7.49
C GLY A 34 5.94 6.90 -8.21
N LEU A 35 5.95 5.88 -9.07
CA LEU A 35 7.11 5.52 -9.89
C LEU A 35 7.04 6.15 -11.27
N ALA A 36 8.21 6.51 -11.82
CA ALA A 36 8.31 6.83 -13.24
C ALA A 36 7.94 5.59 -14.09
N PRO A 37 7.21 5.74 -15.22
CA PRO A 37 6.79 4.60 -16.04
C PRO A 37 7.94 3.69 -16.47
N ALA A 38 9.07 4.27 -16.88
CA ALA A 38 10.26 3.49 -17.27
C ALA A 38 10.80 2.64 -16.11
N THR A 39 10.84 3.19 -14.89
CA THR A 39 11.27 2.48 -13.68
C THR A 39 10.31 1.35 -13.34
N PHE A 40 9.01 1.59 -13.46
CA PHE A 40 7.99 0.57 -13.22
C PHE A 40 8.14 -0.62 -14.15
N TYR A 41 8.23 -0.39 -15.47
CA TYR A 41 8.36 -1.49 -16.43
C TYR A 41 9.67 -2.24 -16.30
N ARG A 42 10.78 -1.55 -15.98
CA ARG A 42 12.06 -2.21 -15.67
C ARG A 42 11.97 -3.09 -14.42
N LYS A 43 11.30 -2.61 -13.37
CA LYS A 43 11.09 -3.40 -12.14
C LYS A 43 10.18 -4.60 -12.37
N LEU A 44 9.15 -4.43 -13.20
CA LEU A 44 8.22 -5.50 -13.59
C LEU A 44 8.95 -6.62 -14.32
N SER A 45 9.74 -6.29 -15.36
CA SER A 45 10.49 -7.30 -16.12
C SER A 45 11.57 -7.99 -15.30
N ALA A 46 12.24 -7.24 -14.40
CA ALA A 46 13.29 -7.76 -13.54
C ALA A 46 12.77 -8.35 -12.21
N GLN A 47 11.46 -8.35 -11.95
CA GLN A 47 10.85 -8.80 -10.70
C GLN A 47 11.54 -8.24 -9.44
N SER A 48 11.84 -6.93 -9.47
CA SER A 48 12.69 -6.25 -8.49
C SER A 48 11.95 -5.14 -7.72
N PHE A 49 10.66 -5.33 -7.51
CA PHE A 49 9.91 -4.49 -6.59
C PHE A 49 10.37 -4.74 -5.15
N THR A 50 10.43 -3.68 -4.34
CA THR A 50 10.67 -3.81 -2.90
C THR A 50 9.42 -4.38 -2.21
N PRO A 51 9.53 -4.89 -0.97
CA PRO A 51 8.35 -5.29 -0.20
C PRO A 51 7.31 -4.19 -0.08
N ASP A 52 7.72 -2.94 0.15
CA ASP A 52 6.80 -1.79 0.27
C ASP A 52 6.11 -1.47 -1.07
N GLU A 53 6.85 -1.53 -2.18
CA GLU A 53 6.27 -1.36 -3.53
C GLU A 53 5.27 -2.49 -3.84
N MET A 54 5.57 -3.73 -3.46
CA MET A 54 4.66 -4.87 -3.61
C MET A 54 3.43 -4.73 -2.73
N LEU A 55 3.57 -4.22 -1.51
CA LEU A 55 2.44 -3.96 -0.62
C LEU A 55 1.54 -2.84 -1.20
N ALA A 56 2.13 -1.77 -1.74
CA ALA A 56 1.38 -0.71 -2.40
C ALA A 56 0.61 -1.24 -3.63
N LEU A 57 1.24 -2.09 -4.43
CA LEU A 57 0.59 -2.80 -5.54
C LEU A 57 -0.58 -3.64 -5.05
N ALA A 58 -0.37 -4.48 -4.04
CA ALA A 58 -1.41 -5.35 -3.48
C ALA A 58 -2.61 -4.55 -2.97
N LYS A 59 -2.38 -3.42 -2.29
CA LYS A 59 -3.47 -2.55 -1.80
C LYS A 59 -4.32 -1.98 -2.92
N ILE A 60 -3.71 -1.64 -4.06
CA ILE A 60 -4.44 -1.15 -5.25
C ILE A 60 -5.23 -2.27 -5.91
N LEU A 61 -4.63 -3.46 -6.02
CA LEU A 61 -5.23 -4.61 -6.71
C LEU A 61 -6.36 -5.27 -5.89
N SER A 62 -6.29 -5.20 -4.57
CA SER A 62 -7.25 -5.80 -3.63
C SER A 62 -7.82 -4.75 -2.65
N PRO A 63 -8.64 -3.80 -3.11
CA PRO A 63 -9.09 -2.67 -2.28
C PRO A 63 -9.90 -3.09 -1.05
N ARG A 64 -10.65 -4.19 -1.14
CA ARG A 64 -11.41 -4.72 0.00
C ARG A 64 -10.49 -5.24 1.12
N GLU A 65 -9.44 -5.96 0.75
CA GLU A 65 -8.44 -6.45 1.72
C GLU A 65 -7.65 -5.30 2.32
N ALA A 66 -7.30 -4.30 1.50
CA ALA A 66 -6.64 -3.08 1.97
C ALA A 66 -7.48 -2.35 3.03
N LEU A 67 -8.80 -2.20 2.79
CA LEU A 67 -9.71 -1.57 3.74
C LEU A 67 -9.81 -2.35 5.05
N LEU A 68 -9.91 -3.68 4.98
CA LEU A 68 -9.94 -4.52 6.19
C LEU A 68 -8.66 -4.37 7.01
N LEU A 69 -7.50 -4.36 6.35
CA LEU A 69 -6.21 -4.14 7.01
C LEU A 69 -6.13 -2.77 7.69
N GLU A 70 -6.67 -1.72 7.06
CA GLU A 70 -6.71 -0.37 7.65
C GLU A 70 -7.65 -0.28 8.86
N ILE A 71 -8.78 -0.99 8.81
CA ILE A 71 -9.71 -1.10 9.94
C ILE A 71 -9.03 -1.81 11.11
N GLU A 72 -8.39 -2.96 10.87
CA GLU A 72 -7.67 -3.71 11.91
C GLU A 72 -6.52 -2.88 12.53
N GLN A 73 -5.83 -2.08 11.73
CA GLN A 73 -4.80 -1.15 12.23
C GLN A 73 -5.42 -0.05 13.09
N SER A 74 -6.55 0.51 12.66
CA SER A 74 -7.27 1.55 13.39
C SER A 74 -7.79 1.04 14.74
N GLU A 75 -8.30 -0.19 14.79
CA GLU A 75 -8.74 -0.82 16.04
C GLU A 75 -7.57 -0.97 17.02
N LYS A 76 -6.40 -1.43 16.54
CA LYS A 76 -5.18 -1.50 17.36
C LYS A 76 -4.71 -0.13 17.83
N ASP A 77 -4.81 0.90 17.00
CA ASP A 77 -4.45 2.26 17.40
C ASP A 77 -5.37 2.78 18.50
N ILE A 78 -6.67 2.45 18.45
CA ILE A 78 -7.61 2.77 19.53
C ILE A 78 -7.21 2.03 20.81
N GLU A 79 -6.96 0.72 20.74
CA GLU A 79 -6.55 -0.10 21.89
C GLU A 79 -5.25 0.39 22.54
N ASN A 80 -4.28 0.82 21.71
CA ASN A 80 -2.99 1.33 22.17
C ASN A 80 -3.05 2.80 22.63
N GLY A 81 -4.19 3.49 22.50
CA GLY A 81 -4.32 4.91 22.80
C GLY A 81 -3.62 5.83 21.80
N ASN A 82 -3.27 5.33 20.60
CA ASN A 82 -2.67 6.07 19.50
C ASN A 82 -3.70 6.92 18.73
N TYR A 83 -4.58 7.61 19.44
CA TYR A 83 -5.57 8.49 18.85
C TYR A 83 -5.57 9.84 19.55
N ARG A 84 -6.12 10.84 18.87
CA ARG A 84 -6.22 12.19 19.40
C ARG A 84 -7.65 12.68 19.23
N GLU A 85 -8.21 13.26 20.28
CA GLU A 85 -9.52 13.87 20.18
C GLU A 85 -9.49 15.07 19.24
N HIS A 86 -10.56 15.21 18.46
CA HIS A 86 -10.74 16.31 17.53
C HIS A 86 -10.63 17.69 18.22
N SER A 87 -11.16 17.81 19.44
CA SER A 87 -11.09 19.02 20.29
C SER A 87 -9.65 19.47 20.51
N VAL A 88 -8.79 18.55 20.94
CA VAL A 88 -7.37 18.78 21.25
C VAL A 88 -6.61 19.19 19.99
N VAL A 89 -6.79 18.46 18.89
CA VAL A 89 -6.12 18.77 17.61
C VAL A 89 -6.53 20.15 17.09
N ARG A 90 -7.81 20.52 17.21
CA ARG A 90 -8.32 21.84 16.79
C ARG A 90 -7.67 22.97 17.57
N GLU A 91 -7.52 22.83 18.87
CA GLU A 91 -6.91 23.87 19.71
C GLU A 91 -5.43 24.07 19.40
N GLU A 92 -4.69 22.97 19.20
CA GLU A 92 -3.27 23.03 18.82
C GLU A 92 -3.05 23.72 17.47
N LEU A 93 -3.88 23.39 16.47
CA LEU A 93 -3.79 24.02 15.16
C LEU A 93 -4.08 25.52 15.24
N ARG A 94 -5.05 25.93 16.08
CA ARG A 94 -5.30 27.35 16.34
C ARG A 94 -4.06 28.01 16.93
N LYS A 95 -3.51 27.50 18.02
CA LYS A 95 -2.30 28.06 18.66
C LYS A 95 -1.08 28.13 17.73
N LYS A 96 -0.98 27.22 16.75
CA LYS A 96 0.17 27.13 15.85
C LYS A 96 0.10 28.08 14.65
N PHE A 97 -1.10 28.41 14.18
CA PHE A 97 -1.29 29.10 12.89
C PHE A 97 -2.16 30.36 12.95
N LEU A 98 -2.85 30.61 14.06
CA LEU A 98 -3.68 31.79 14.32
C LEU A 98 -3.14 32.55 15.54
#